data_AF-A0A3C0G4H6-F1
#
_entry.id   AF-A0A3C0G4H6-F1
#
_cell.length_a   1.000
_cell.length_b   1.000
_cell.length_c   1.000
_cell.angle_alpha   90.00
_cell.angle_beta   90.00
_cell.angle_gamma   90.00
#
_symmetry.space_group_name_H-M   'P 1'
#
loop_
_entity.id
_entity.type
_entity.pdbx_description
1 polymer ?
#
loop_
_entity_poly.entity_id
_entity_poly.type
_entity_poly.pdbx_seq_one_letter_code
_entity_poly.pdbx_strand_id
1 'polypeptide(L)'
;MINVSINNSDEIFSSLDLARLKPKSSLYPKFWQNNDLNTIVSRKLMKIADEIINSMEIEVDIDDIIITGSIASYNWHDLSDIDLHILFDFKKIDENYDLVKKMLDQSRINWNKTHNITIDGKEVELYFQDTNEEHMSKGMWSLMREKWIKEPKVEEVDIDLSTTEKKAASISNSIDHVAELFKDSKFQEAYDYASKLKLKISRMRTTGLAKEGIYSPENLAFKILRNANLLNKLSSLKVQSYDKIMSVTLETKTKINFNKAWNTYLK
;
A
#
# COMPACT_ATOMS: atom_id res chain seq x y z
N MET A 1 1.97 17.82 -15.09
CA MET A 1 1.56 18.62 -13.93
C MET A 1 0.23 18.10 -13.46
N ILE A 2 0.20 17.33 -12.38
CA ILE A 2 -1.06 17.01 -11.70
C ILE A 2 -1.37 18.23 -10.85
N ASN A 3 -2.53 18.86 -11.09
CA ASN A 3 -2.99 20.00 -10.33
C ASN A 3 -3.32 19.50 -8.91
N VAL A 4 -2.47 19.79 -7.93
CA VAL A 4 -2.67 19.37 -6.54
C VAL A 4 -3.44 20.48 -5.83
N SER A 5 -4.77 20.41 -5.89
CA SER A 5 -5.62 21.24 -5.04
C SER A 5 -5.40 20.87 -3.56
N ILE A 6 -5.22 21.89 -2.75
CA ILE A 6 -5.10 21.79 -1.29
C ILE A 6 -6.53 21.73 -0.75
N ASN A 7 -7.00 20.56 -0.35
CA ASN A 7 -8.24 20.46 0.41
C ASN A 7 -7.90 20.60 1.89
N ASN A 8 -8.63 21.47 2.60
CA ASN A 8 -8.44 21.72 4.02
C ASN A 8 -8.74 20.43 4.82
N SER A 9 -8.02 20.20 5.93
CA SER A 9 -8.20 19.01 6.78
C SER A 9 -9.68 18.80 7.18
N ASP A 10 -10.41 19.88 7.46
CA ASP A 10 -11.83 19.85 7.80
C ASP A 10 -12.73 19.29 6.67
N GLU A 11 -12.41 19.55 5.40
CA GLU A 11 -13.17 19.02 4.25
C GLU A 11 -12.91 17.53 4.01
N ILE A 12 -11.71 17.06 4.37
CA ILE A 12 -11.35 15.64 4.31
C ILE A 12 -12.21 14.86 5.33
N PHE A 13 -12.34 15.36 6.55
CA PHE A 13 -13.16 14.72 7.60
C PHE A 13 -14.66 14.83 7.35
N SER A 14 -15.15 15.92 6.76
CA SER A 14 -16.59 16.05 6.44
C SER A 14 -17.06 15.12 5.32
N SER A 15 -16.15 14.67 4.46
CA SER A 15 -16.44 13.76 3.34
C SER A 15 -16.12 12.29 3.64
N LEU A 16 -15.49 12.01 4.79
CA LEU A 16 -15.13 10.65 5.19
C LEU A 16 -16.35 9.90 5.72
N ASP A 17 -16.72 8.84 5.01
CA ASP A 17 -17.72 7.88 5.48
C ASP A 17 -17.14 7.02 6.61
N LEU A 18 -17.24 7.52 7.84
CA LEU A 18 -16.77 6.84 9.06
C LEU A 18 -17.46 5.48 9.29
N ALA A 19 -18.59 5.19 8.61
CA ALA A 19 -19.21 3.88 8.67
C ALA A 19 -18.34 2.77 8.03
N ARG A 20 -17.32 3.15 7.25
CA ARG A 20 -16.30 2.23 6.71
C ARG A 20 -15.34 1.68 7.77
N LEU A 21 -15.24 2.35 8.92
CA LEU A 21 -14.35 1.92 10.02
C LEU A 21 -15.02 0.91 10.95
N LYS A 22 -16.36 0.80 10.89
CA LYS A 22 -17.14 -0.09 11.76
C LYS A 22 -17.18 -1.52 11.20
N PRO A 23 -17.15 -2.55 12.06
CA PRO A 23 -17.38 -3.93 11.66
C PRO A 23 -18.72 -4.09 10.94
N LYS A 24 -18.77 -5.00 9.97
CA LYS A 24 -19.97 -5.43 9.25
C LYS A 24 -20.58 -6.64 9.96
N SER A 25 -21.88 -6.84 9.76
CA SER A 25 -22.61 -7.99 10.33
C SER A 25 -22.32 -9.32 9.61
N SER A 26 -21.78 -9.25 8.39
CA SER A 26 -21.43 -10.42 7.58
C SER A 26 -20.09 -10.24 6.89
N LEU A 27 -19.45 -11.35 6.54
CA LEU A 27 -18.36 -11.37 5.56
C LEU A 27 -18.87 -10.88 4.19
N TYR A 28 -17.95 -10.53 3.29
CA TYR A 28 -18.30 -10.00 1.99
C TYR A 28 -19.21 -10.98 1.19
N PRO A 29 -20.51 -10.69 1.00
CA PRO A 29 -21.49 -11.73 0.63
C PRO A 29 -21.30 -12.34 -0.76
N LYS A 30 -20.61 -11.62 -1.65
CA LYS A 30 -20.31 -12.11 -3.00
C LYS A 30 -19.14 -13.09 -3.02
N PHE A 31 -18.28 -13.04 -2.00
CA PHE A 31 -17.15 -13.94 -1.86
C PHE A 31 -17.48 -15.07 -0.91
N TRP A 32 -18.18 -14.78 0.19
CA TRP A 32 -18.42 -15.74 1.26
C TRP A 32 -19.90 -16.13 1.32
N GLN A 33 -20.18 -17.42 1.15
CA GLN A 33 -21.52 -17.99 1.27
C GLN A 33 -21.44 -19.25 2.12
N ASN A 34 -22.30 -19.36 3.14
CA ASN A 34 -22.30 -20.48 4.10
C ASN A 34 -20.92 -20.73 4.73
N ASN A 35 -20.16 -19.66 4.99
CA ASN A 35 -18.80 -19.70 5.50
C ASN A 35 -17.74 -20.27 4.55
N ASP A 36 -18.08 -20.51 3.29
CA ASP A 36 -17.17 -20.99 2.26
C ASP A 36 -16.89 -19.89 1.23
N LEU A 37 -15.70 -19.96 0.63
CA LEU A 37 -15.32 -19.07 -0.46
C LEU A 37 -16.00 -19.51 -1.76
N ASN A 38 -16.50 -18.54 -2.52
CA ASN A 38 -17.05 -18.74 -3.85
C ASN A 38 -16.01 -19.43 -4.75
N THR A 39 -16.41 -20.55 -5.37
CA THR A 39 -15.51 -21.40 -6.17
C THR A 39 -14.93 -20.71 -7.40
N ILE A 40 -15.65 -19.75 -8.00
CA ILE A 40 -15.14 -18.95 -9.13
C ILE A 40 -14.03 -18.02 -8.65
N VAL A 41 -14.23 -17.38 -7.49
CA VAL A 41 -13.22 -16.52 -6.85
C VAL A 41 -11.99 -17.36 -6.50
N SER A 42 -12.17 -18.51 -5.85
CA SER A 42 -11.08 -19.44 -5.49
C SER A 42 -10.24 -19.84 -6.71
N ARG A 43 -10.87 -20.32 -7.77
CA ARG A 43 -10.18 -20.74 -9.01
C ARG A 43 -9.43 -19.59 -9.68
N LYS A 44 -9.99 -18.38 -9.66
CA LYS A 44 -9.32 -17.21 -10.25
C LYS A 44 -8.09 -16.81 -9.44
N LEU A 45 -8.19 -16.80 -8.12
CA LEU A 45 -7.05 -16.47 -7.25
C LEU A 45 -5.94 -17.53 -7.33
N MET A 46 -6.31 -18.81 -7.38
CA MET A 46 -5.34 -19.90 -7.62
C MET A 46 -4.60 -19.70 -8.94
N LYS A 47 -5.34 -19.41 -10.02
CA LYS A 47 -4.73 -19.16 -11.33
C LYS A 47 -3.78 -17.96 -11.31
N ILE A 48 -4.12 -16.88 -10.61
CA ILE A 48 -3.26 -15.70 -10.47
C ILE A 48 -1.97 -16.07 -9.72
N ALA A 49 -2.09 -16.85 -8.65
CA ALA A 49 -0.93 -17.33 -7.90
C ALA A 49 -0.03 -18.22 -8.76
N ASP A 50 -0.60 -19.16 -9.50
CA ASP A 50 0.15 -20.04 -10.42
C ASP A 50 0.88 -19.24 -11.50
N GLU A 51 0.23 -18.24 -12.12
CA GLU A 51 0.85 -17.43 -13.17
C GLU A 51 2.08 -16.66 -12.65
N ILE A 52 2.01 -16.07 -11.45
CA ILE A 52 3.16 -15.36 -10.93
C ILE A 52 4.27 -16.29 -10.45
N ILE A 53 3.94 -17.41 -9.79
CA ILE A 53 4.92 -18.39 -9.31
C ILE A 53 5.72 -18.93 -10.50
N ASN A 54 5.04 -19.29 -11.59
CA ASN A 54 5.69 -19.75 -12.82
C ASN A 54 6.55 -18.66 -13.48
N SER A 55 6.19 -17.37 -13.34
CA SER A 55 6.97 -16.27 -13.91
C SER A 55 8.28 -15.97 -13.18
N MET A 56 8.44 -16.47 -11.95
CA MET A 56 9.62 -16.16 -11.13
C MET A 56 10.83 -17.03 -11.48
N GLU A 57 10.63 -18.15 -12.18
CA GLU A 57 11.70 -19.12 -12.50
C GLU A 57 12.46 -19.61 -11.24
N ILE A 58 11.79 -19.69 -10.10
CA ILE A 58 12.35 -20.20 -8.83
C ILE A 58 11.71 -21.55 -8.53
N GLU A 59 12.54 -22.57 -8.28
CA GLU A 59 12.09 -23.87 -7.80
C GLU A 59 11.82 -23.80 -6.29
N VAL A 60 10.56 -23.56 -5.92
CA VAL A 60 10.09 -23.61 -4.52
C VAL A 60 8.82 -24.42 -4.39
N ASP A 61 8.76 -25.21 -3.32
CA ASP A 61 7.51 -25.83 -2.89
C ASP A 61 6.63 -24.79 -2.22
N ILE A 62 5.42 -24.60 -2.74
CA ILE A 62 4.41 -23.73 -2.14
C ILE A 62 3.74 -24.47 -0.99
N ASP A 63 3.81 -23.90 0.20
CA ASP A 63 3.27 -24.48 1.43
C ASP A 63 1.76 -24.19 1.57
N ASP A 64 1.32 -22.98 1.20
CA ASP A 64 -0.10 -22.61 1.11
C ASP A 64 -0.31 -21.36 0.22
N ILE A 65 -1.55 -21.14 -0.20
CA ILE A 65 -2.00 -19.88 -0.81
C ILE A 65 -3.22 -19.41 -0.03
N ILE A 66 -3.12 -18.23 0.57
CA ILE A 66 -4.06 -17.75 1.58
C ILE A 66 -4.71 -16.43 1.14
N ILE A 67 -6.02 -16.33 1.36
CA ILE A 67 -6.73 -15.04 1.38
C ILE A 67 -6.79 -14.55 2.83
N THR A 68 -6.38 -13.32 3.04
CA THR A 68 -6.37 -12.66 4.34
C THR A 68 -6.87 -11.21 4.21
N GLY A 69 -6.57 -10.37 5.20
CA GLY A 69 -6.87 -8.95 5.12
C GLY A 69 -8.31 -8.60 5.49
N SER A 70 -8.76 -7.43 5.04
CA SER A 70 -10.09 -6.95 5.39
C SER A 70 -11.19 -7.82 4.76
N ILE A 71 -11.01 -8.29 3.52
CA ILE A 71 -12.01 -9.09 2.79
C ILE A 71 -12.28 -10.45 3.42
N ALA A 72 -11.30 -11.00 4.15
CA ALA A 72 -11.40 -12.22 4.95
C ALA A 72 -11.75 -11.93 6.42
N SER A 73 -12.33 -10.77 6.73
CA SER A 73 -12.73 -10.36 8.07
C SER A 73 -14.05 -9.61 8.04
N TYR A 74 -14.60 -9.25 9.21
CA TYR A 74 -15.78 -8.39 9.30
C TYR A 74 -15.47 -6.89 9.13
N ASN A 75 -14.22 -6.50 8.84
CA ASN A 75 -13.82 -5.10 8.67
C ASN A 75 -13.63 -4.69 7.20
N TRP A 76 -14.37 -5.32 6.28
CA TRP A 76 -14.34 -4.98 4.85
C TRP A 76 -15.24 -3.78 4.53
N HIS A 77 -14.90 -3.08 3.45
CA HIS A 77 -15.70 -2.00 2.86
C HIS A 77 -15.54 -1.97 1.32
N ASP A 78 -16.12 -0.95 0.68
CA ASP A 78 -16.08 -0.74 -0.76
C ASP A 78 -14.65 -0.62 -1.31
N LEU A 79 -13.78 0.14 -0.65
CA LEU A 79 -12.34 0.25 -0.99
C LEU A 79 -11.45 -0.90 -0.45
N SER A 80 -12.01 -2.04 -0.05
CA SER A 80 -11.17 -3.20 0.36
C SER A 80 -10.62 -3.93 -0.86
N ASP A 81 -9.38 -4.36 -0.73
CA ASP A 81 -8.58 -5.18 -1.63
C ASP A 81 -8.69 -6.67 -1.23
N ILE A 82 -8.14 -7.55 -2.05
CA ILE A 82 -7.98 -8.97 -1.81
C ILE A 82 -6.48 -9.22 -1.56
N ASP A 83 -6.13 -9.44 -0.31
CA ASP A 83 -4.76 -9.77 0.07
C ASP A 83 -4.50 -11.26 -0.22
N LEU A 84 -3.85 -11.55 -1.34
CA LEU A 84 -3.48 -12.89 -1.78
C LEU A 84 -2.04 -13.19 -1.37
N HIS A 85 -1.89 -14.02 -0.35
CA HIS A 85 -0.59 -14.42 0.20
C HIS A 85 -0.16 -15.78 -0.36
N ILE A 86 1.02 -15.85 -0.95
CA ILE A 86 1.68 -17.09 -1.38
C ILE A 86 2.77 -17.40 -0.35
N LEU A 87 2.65 -18.56 0.29
CA LEU A 87 3.49 -18.97 1.42
C LEU A 87 4.47 -20.05 0.99
N PHE A 88 5.75 -19.83 1.30
CA PHE A 88 6.82 -20.81 1.17
C PHE A 88 8.01 -20.41 2.05
N ASP A 89 8.89 -21.36 2.35
CA ASP A 89 10.11 -21.11 3.14
C ASP A 89 11.17 -20.36 2.30
N PHE A 90 11.48 -19.12 2.66
CA PHE A 90 12.45 -18.30 1.91
C PHE A 90 13.86 -18.85 1.98
N LYS A 91 14.19 -19.63 3.03
CA LYS A 91 15.51 -20.26 3.16
C LYS A 91 15.75 -21.38 2.15
N LYS A 92 14.68 -21.89 1.52
CA LYS A 92 14.81 -22.84 0.40
C LYS A 92 15.30 -22.16 -0.88
N ILE A 93 15.21 -20.83 -0.99
CA ILE A 93 15.75 -20.07 -2.12
C ILE A 93 17.23 -19.78 -1.90
N ASP A 94 17.58 -19.16 -0.77
CA ASP A 94 18.95 -18.80 -0.41
C ASP A 94 19.06 -18.62 1.11
N GLU A 95 20.23 -18.88 1.69
CA GLU A 95 20.50 -18.68 3.11
C GLU A 95 20.42 -17.21 3.54
N ASN A 96 20.67 -16.28 2.61
CA ASN A 96 20.57 -14.85 2.83
C ASN A 96 19.12 -14.37 2.79
N TYR A 97 18.41 -14.62 3.90
CA TYR A 97 17.01 -14.24 4.10
C TYR A 97 16.70 -12.79 3.70
N ASP A 98 17.53 -11.82 4.10
CA ASP A 98 17.30 -10.41 3.82
C ASP A 98 17.36 -10.09 2.32
N LEU A 99 18.23 -10.78 1.57
CA LEU A 99 18.33 -10.63 0.13
C LEU A 99 17.10 -11.23 -0.57
N VAL A 100 16.74 -12.46 -0.21
CA VAL A 100 15.53 -13.15 -0.74
C VAL A 100 14.29 -12.31 -0.48
N LYS A 101 14.10 -11.87 0.77
CA LYS A 101 12.97 -11.04 1.16
C LYS A 101 12.91 -9.75 0.35
N LYS A 102 14.02 -9.04 0.16
CA LYS A 102 14.06 -7.81 -0.67
C LYS A 102 13.72 -8.09 -2.13
N MET A 103 14.23 -9.18 -2.69
CA MET A 103 13.93 -9.59 -4.06
C MET A 103 12.43 -9.87 -4.23
N LEU A 104 11.86 -10.71 -3.35
CA LEU A 104 10.43 -11.04 -3.38
C LEU A 104 9.54 -9.81 -3.13
N ASP A 105 9.90 -8.95 -2.17
CA ASP A 105 9.22 -7.68 -1.91
C ASP A 105 9.22 -6.79 -3.16
N GLN A 106 10.32 -6.75 -3.92
CA GLN A 106 10.43 -5.98 -5.14
C GLN A 106 9.61 -6.58 -6.29
N SER A 107 9.63 -7.91 -6.46
CA SER A 107 8.78 -8.62 -7.43
C SER A 107 7.30 -8.38 -7.15
N ARG A 108 6.89 -8.46 -5.87
CA ARG A 108 5.55 -8.09 -5.42
C ARG A 108 5.18 -6.65 -5.80
N ILE A 109 6.04 -5.69 -5.43
CA ILE A 109 5.81 -4.27 -5.71
C ILE A 109 5.68 -4.02 -7.21
N ASN A 110 6.51 -4.68 -8.02
CA ASN A 110 6.44 -4.55 -9.47
C ASN A 110 5.10 -5.10 -9.98
N TRP A 111 4.73 -6.32 -9.59
CA TRP A 111 3.49 -6.96 -9.99
C TRP A 111 2.26 -6.10 -9.68
N ASN A 112 2.11 -5.67 -8.42
CA ASN A 112 0.97 -4.86 -7.97
C ASN A 112 0.93 -3.48 -8.63
N LYS A 113 2.06 -2.97 -9.15
CA LYS A 113 2.09 -1.70 -9.90
C LYS A 113 1.77 -1.85 -11.38
N THR A 114 2.15 -2.97 -11.99
CA THR A 114 2.03 -3.17 -13.43
C THR A 114 0.73 -3.88 -13.82
N HIS A 115 0.01 -4.46 -12.86
CA HIS A 115 -1.25 -5.16 -13.09
C HIS A 115 -2.37 -4.53 -12.27
N ASN A 116 -3.54 -4.37 -12.89
CA ASN A 116 -4.77 -3.94 -12.23
C ASN A 116 -5.81 -5.06 -12.33
N ILE A 117 -5.60 -6.12 -11.56
CA ILE A 117 -6.46 -7.30 -11.56
C ILE A 117 -7.57 -7.06 -10.54
N THR A 118 -8.83 -7.24 -10.96
CA THR A 118 -9.98 -7.10 -10.07
C THR A 118 -10.89 -8.33 -10.13
N ILE A 119 -11.47 -8.68 -8.98
CA ILE A 119 -12.53 -9.69 -8.88
C ILE A 119 -13.71 -9.02 -8.17
N ASP A 120 -14.82 -8.89 -8.88
CA ASP A 120 -16.00 -8.13 -8.42
C ASP A 120 -15.66 -6.68 -7.99
N GLY A 121 -14.78 -6.03 -8.74
CA GLY A 121 -14.34 -4.66 -8.46
C GLY A 121 -13.42 -4.51 -7.25
N LYS A 122 -12.98 -5.62 -6.64
CA LYS A 122 -11.96 -5.66 -5.59
C LYS A 122 -10.60 -5.93 -6.23
N GLU A 123 -9.64 -5.05 -6.02
CA GLU A 123 -8.25 -5.22 -6.48
C GLU A 123 -7.61 -6.43 -5.81
N VAL A 124 -6.83 -7.21 -6.56
CA VAL A 124 -6.03 -8.31 -6.02
C VAL A 124 -4.62 -7.80 -5.77
N GLU A 125 -4.24 -7.71 -4.49
CA GLU A 125 -2.88 -7.40 -4.08
C GLU A 125 -2.14 -8.69 -3.71
N LEU A 126 -1.01 -8.92 -4.38
CA LEU A 126 -0.18 -10.09 -4.11
C LEU A 126 0.76 -9.82 -2.93
N TYR A 127 1.06 -10.86 -2.16
CA TYR A 127 2.10 -10.91 -1.15
C TYR A 127 2.85 -12.25 -1.17
N PHE A 128 4.19 -12.21 -1.19
CA PHE A 128 5.01 -13.37 -0.84
C PHE A 128 5.27 -13.32 0.66
N GLN A 129 5.08 -14.43 1.35
CA GLN A 129 5.24 -14.51 2.79
C GLN A 129 6.04 -15.75 3.19
N ASP A 130 7.00 -15.57 4.10
CA ASP A 130 7.74 -16.68 4.67
C ASP A 130 6.85 -17.47 5.63
N THR A 131 6.89 -18.80 5.57
CA THR A 131 6.06 -19.66 6.41
C THR A 131 6.37 -19.58 7.91
N ASN A 132 7.53 -19.05 8.28
CA ASN A 132 7.93 -18.89 9.68
C ASN A 132 7.53 -17.51 10.25
N GLU A 133 6.98 -16.60 9.44
CA GLU A 133 6.50 -15.30 9.91
C GLU A 133 5.18 -15.42 10.69
N GLU A 134 5.10 -14.78 11.87
CA GLU A 134 3.87 -14.77 12.66
C GLU A 134 2.71 -14.04 11.95
N HIS A 135 1.53 -14.68 11.91
CA HIS A 135 0.34 -14.10 11.32
C HIS A 135 -0.50 -13.32 12.36
N MET A 136 -0.57 -12.00 12.18
CA MET A 136 -1.46 -11.14 12.98
C MET A 136 -2.90 -11.06 12.48
N SER A 137 -3.23 -11.70 11.35
CA SER A 137 -4.56 -11.55 10.74
C SER A 137 -5.68 -12.17 11.57
N LYS A 138 -6.87 -11.57 11.51
CA LYS A 138 -8.08 -12.06 12.18
C LYS A 138 -8.74 -13.21 11.42
N GLY A 139 -8.64 -13.24 10.09
CA GLY A 139 -9.17 -14.30 9.25
C GLY A 139 -8.19 -14.70 8.14
N MET A 140 -8.07 -16.01 7.93
CA MET A 140 -7.15 -16.63 6.97
C MET A 140 -7.81 -17.85 6.34
N TRP A 141 -8.06 -17.81 5.04
CA TRP A 141 -8.62 -18.91 4.27
C TRP A 141 -7.56 -19.51 3.35
N SER A 142 -7.32 -20.81 3.45
CA SER A 142 -6.45 -21.55 2.54
C SER A 142 -7.22 -21.88 1.26
N LEU A 143 -6.71 -21.42 0.13
CA LEU A 143 -7.22 -21.80 -1.19
C LEU A 143 -6.81 -23.22 -1.56
N MET A 144 -5.63 -23.68 -1.14
CA MET A 144 -5.16 -25.04 -1.43
C MET A 144 -5.94 -26.10 -0.66
N ARG A 145 -6.33 -25.80 0.58
CA ARG A 145 -7.06 -26.73 1.47
C ARG A 145 -8.58 -26.47 1.51
N GLU A 146 -9.03 -25.43 0.81
CA GLU A 146 -10.42 -24.97 0.75
C GLU A 146 -11.08 -24.86 2.14
N LYS A 147 -10.36 -24.25 3.10
CA LYS A 147 -10.86 -24.09 4.47
C LYS A 147 -10.24 -22.91 5.20
N TRP A 148 -10.91 -22.45 6.25
CA TRP A 148 -10.34 -21.52 7.21
C TRP A 148 -9.16 -22.16 7.94
N ILE A 149 -7.98 -21.53 7.85
CA ILE A 149 -6.87 -21.77 8.79
C ILE A 149 -7.20 -21.06 10.11
N LYS A 150 -7.76 -19.86 10.00
CA LYS A 150 -8.24 -19.06 11.13
C LYS A 150 -9.54 -18.38 10.70
N GLU A 151 -10.64 -18.80 11.30
CA GLU A 151 -11.95 -18.23 10.99
C GLU A 151 -12.12 -16.87 11.67
N PRO A 152 -12.56 -15.83 10.95
CA PRO A 152 -12.81 -14.52 11.53
C PRO A 152 -14.00 -14.59 12.50
N LYS A 153 -13.95 -13.78 13.56
CA LYS A 153 -15.07 -13.64 14.50
C LYS A 153 -15.62 -12.21 14.44
N VAL A 154 -16.93 -12.09 14.59
CA VAL A 154 -17.57 -10.80 14.81
C VAL A 154 -17.14 -10.31 16.20
N GLU A 155 -16.58 -9.11 16.26
CA GLU A 155 -16.20 -8.46 17.51
C GLU A 155 -17.05 -7.19 17.66
N GLU A 156 -17.71 -7.05 18.80
CA GLU A 156 -18.24 -5.76 19.21
C GLU A 156 -17.07 -4.92 19.73
N VAL A 157 -16.73 -3.87 18.98
CA VAL A 157 -15.58 -3.02 19.29
C VAL A 157 -16.07 -1.60 19.45
N ASP A 158 -15.72 -0.99 20.59
CA ASP A 158 -15.86 0.44 20.78
C ASP A 158 -14.68 1.14 20.11
N ILE A 159 -14.97 1.93 19.08
CA ILE A 159 -13.95 2.60 18.28
C ILE A 159 -13.76 4.01 18.85
N ASP A 160 -12.54 4.31 19.31
CA ASP A 160 -12.15 5.67 19.69
C ASP A 160 -11.94 6.55 18.44
N LEU A 161 -13.07 7.03 17.91
CA LEU A 161 -13.10 7.94 16.76
C LEU A 161 -12.43 9.27 17.08
N SER A 162 -12.55 9.79 18.31
CA SER A 162 -11.96 11.07 18.68
C SER A 162 -10.43 11.05 18.58
N THR A 163 -9.79 10.01 19.13
CA THR A 163 -8.34 9.84 19.05
C THR A 163 -7.90 9.53 17.61
N THR A 164 -8.69 8.74 16.88
CA THR A 164 -8.46 8.42 15.47
C THR A 164 -8.40 9.69 14.62
N GLU A 165 -9.40 10.56 14.72
CA GLU A 165 -9.51 11.82 13.98
C GLU A 165 -8.36 12.77 14.33
N LYS A 166 -8.07 12.95 15.62
CA LYS A 166 -6.95 13.80 16.08
C LYS A 166 -5.61 13.36 15.49
N LYS A 167 -5.34 12.04 15.47
CA LYS A 167 -4.10 11.49 14.88
C LYS A 167 -4.06 11.71 13.37
N ALA A 168 -5.16 11.42 12.67
CA ALA A 168 -5.26 11.65 11.22
C ALA A 168 -5.07 13.13 10.87
N ALA A 169 -5.73 14.04 11.57
CA ALA A 169 -5.62 15.48 11.36
C ALA A 169 -4.21 16.00 11.59
N SER A 170 -3.56 15.57 12.69
CA SER A 170 -2.16 15.93 12.98
C SER A 170 -1.20 15.51 11.87
N ILE A 171 -1.39 14.31 11.31
CA ILE A 171 -0.57 13.83 10.19
C ILE A 171 -0.91 14.59 8.91
N SER A 172 -2.19 14.86 8.62
CA SER A 172 -2.61 15.66 7.46
C SER A 172 -1.92 17.02 7.46
N ASN A 173 -1.98 17.75 8.57
CA ASN A 173 -1.32 19.05 8.72
C ASN A 173 0.20 18.95 8.51
N SER A 174 0.81 17.85 8.96
CA SER A 174 2.23 17.59 8.73
C SER A 174 2.55 17.34 7.24
N ILE A 175 1.64 16.72 6.49
CA ILE A 175 1.78 16.50 5.04
C ILE A 175 1.60 17.83 4.28
N ASP A 176 0.67 18.68 4.72
CA ASP A 176 0.49 20.00 4.10
C ASP A 176 1.70 20.90 4.34
N HIS A 177 2.31 20.84 5.53
CA HIS A 177 3.58 21.51 5.78
C HIS A 177 4.71 21.04 4.84
N VAL A 178 4.81 19.73 4.56
CA VAL A 178 5.76 19.21 3.56
C VAL A 178 5.48 19.80 2.17
N ALA A 179 4.21 19.94 1.80
CA ALA A 179 3.82 20.52 0.53
C ALA A 179 4.18 22.01 0.44
N GLU A 180 4.03 22.76 1.53
CA GLU A 180 4.46 24.16 1.64
C GLU A 180 5.98 24.30 1.46
N LEU A 181 6.78 23.51 2.19
CA LEU A 181 8.24 23.50 2.04
C LEU A 181 8.65 23.20 0.59
N PHE A 182 7.99 22.24 -0.05
CA PHE A 182 8.25 21.92 -1.45
C PHE A 182 7.90 23.08 -2.39
N LYS A 183 6.75 23.74 -2.18
CA LYS A 183 6.31 24.90 -2.97
C LYS A 183 7.28 26.08 -2.83
N ASP A 184 7.82 26.28 -1.63
CA ASP A 184 8.81 27.31 -1.31
C ASP A 184 10.23 26.96 -1.81
N SER A 185 10.37 25.89 -2.60
CA SER A 185 11.66 25.39 -3.11
C SER A 185 12.66 24.98 -2.01
N LYS A 186 12.19 24.75 -0.79
CA LYS A 186 12.98 24.22 0.33
C LYS A 186 13.07 22.69 0.24
N PHE A 187 13.60 22.19 -0.87
CA PHE A 187 13.53 20.77 -1.22
C PHE A 187 14.23 19.87 -0.20
N GLN A 188 15.38 20.28 0.35
CA GLN A 188 16.08 19.52 1.39
C GLN A 188 15.23 19.36 2.66
N GLU A 189 14.66 20.46 3.16
CA GLU A 189 13.78 20.43 4.33
C GLU A 189 12.53 19.59 4.07
N ALA A 190 11.91 19.74 2.89
CA ALA A 190 10.75 18.94 2.48
C ALA A 190 11.09 17.44 2.45
N TYR A 191 12.23 17.05 1.88
CA TYR A 191 12.70 15.67 1.82
C TYR A 191 12.93 15.07 3.22
N ASP A 192 13.63 15.79 4.09
CA ASP A 192 13.98 15.33 5.43
C ASP A 192 12.73 15.21 6.30
N TYR A 193 11.83 16.20 6.24
CA TYR A 193 10.57 16.16 6.96
C TYR A 193 9.68 15.02 6.47
N ALA A 194 9.52 14.87 5.15
CA ALA A 194 8.71 13.79 4.57
C ALA A 194 9.25 12.41 4.95
N SER A 195 10.58 12.25 4.98
CA SER A 195 11.25 11.01 5.40
C SER A 195 10.96 10.67 6.86
N LYS A 196 11.09 11.64 7.77
CA LYS A 196 10.76 11.46 9.20
C LYS A 196 9.27 11.18 9.40
N LEU A 197 8.40 11.88 8.69
CA LEU A 197 6.96 11.69 8.78
C LEU A 197 6.54 10.29 8.31
N LYS A 198 7.09 9.79 7.21
CA LYS A 198 6.82 8.43 6.72
C LYS A 198 7.22 7.36 7.75
N LEU A 199 8.37 7.53 8.41
CA LEU A 199 8.80 6.64 9.50
C LEU A 199 7.86 6.72 10.71
N LYS A 200 7.43 7.92 11.09
CA LYS A 200 6.48 8.14 12.19
C LYS A 200 5.14 7.44 11.91
N ILE A 201 4.58 7.59 10.71
CA ILE A 201 3.33 6.95 10.30
C ILE A 201 3.46 5.41 10.34
N SER A 202 4.56 4.87 9.83
CA SER A 202 4.82 3.43 9.86
C SER A 202 4.89 2.90 11.29
N ARG A 203 5.71 3.51 12.17
CA ARG A 203 5.83 3.11 13.58
C ARG A 203 4.51 3.22 14.34
N MET A 204 3.76 4.29 14.09
CA MET A 204 2.43 4.49 14.66
C MET A 204 1.51 3.32 14.31
N ARG A 205 1.38 2.98 13.03
CA ARG A 205 0.54 1.86 12.57
C ARG A 205 0.98 0.53 13.18
N THR A 206 2.28 0.21 13.12
CA THR A 206 2.82 -1.04 13.67
C THR A 206 2.54 -1.17 15.16
N THR A 207 2.73 -0.10 15.92
CA THR A 207 2.48 -0.10 17.37
C THR A 207 1.00 -0.29 17.69
N GLY A 208 0.10 0.38 16.96
CA GLY A 208 -1.33 0.23 17.15
C GLY A 208 -1.82 -1.19 16.84
N LEU A 209 -1.36 -1.76 15.71
CA LEU A 209 -1.67 -3.14 15.33
C LEU A 209 -1.21 -4.15 16.40
N ALA A 210 -0.01 -3.96 16.98
CA ALA A 210 0.51 -4.83 18.02
C ALA A 210 -0.25 -4.73 19.35
N LYS A 211 -0.71 -3.53 19.74
CA LYS A 211 -1.36 -3.29 21.04
C LYS A 211 -2.85 -3.58 21.05
N GLU A 212 -3.58 -3.03 20.07
CA GLU A 212 -5.05 -3.00 20.05
C GLU A 212 -5.61 -3.56 18.74
N GLY A 213 -4.74 -4.08 17.86
CA GLY A 213 -5.16 -4.76 16.64
C GLY A 213 -5.67 -3.81 15.55
N ILE A 214 -6.52 -4.35 14.68
CA ILE A 214 -7.00 -3.69 13.47
C ILE A 214 -7.92 -2.49 13.74
N TYR A 215 -8.46 -2.38 14.96
CA TYR A 215 -9.35 -1.29 15.40
C TYR A 215 -8.62 -0.22 16.23
N SER A 216 -7.30 -0.36 16.42
CA SER A 216 -6.49 0.65 17.09
C SER A 216 -6.65 2.04 16.44
N PRO A 217 -6.70 3.13 17.22
CA PRO A 217 -6.80 4.48 16.67
C PRO A 217 -5.70 4.81 15.66
N GLU A 218 -4.49 4.29 15.86
CA GLU A 218 -3.37 4.43 14.93
C GLU A 218 -3.63 3.77 13.58
N ASN A 219 -4.15 2.54 13.56
CA ASN A 219 -4.43 1.85 12.31
C ASN A 219 -5.63 2.47 11.58
N LEU A 220 -6.65 2.91 12.32
CA LEU A 220 -7.79 3.61 11.73
C LEU A 220 -7.39 4.98 11.16
N ALA A 221 -6.53 5.74 11.86
CA ALA A 221 -5.99 6.99 11.35
C ALA A 221 -5.15 6.77 10.08
N PHE A 222 -4.34 5.71 10.04
CA PHE A 222 -3.62 5.31 8.84
C PHE A 222 -4.58 5.00 7.67
N LYS A 223 -5.66 4.24 7.91
CA LYS A 223 -6.67 3.93 6.89
C LYS A 223 -7.35 5.19 6.35
N ILE A 224 -7.69 6.14 7.23
CA ILE A 224 -8.24 7.44 6.82
C ILE A 224 -7.29 8.16 5.86
N LEU A 225 -6.01 8.30 6.25
CA LEU A 225 -5.00 8.98 5.43
C LEU A 225 -4.75 8.27 4.10
N ARG A 226 -4.79 6.92 4.09
CA ARG A 226 -4.67 6.10 2.87
C ARG A 226 -5.84 6.38 1.93
N ASN A 227 -7.06 6.28 2.45
CA ASN A 227 -8.29 6.45 1.67
C ASN A 227 -8.44 7.88 1.13
N ALA A 228 -7.92 8.88 1.84
CA ALA A 228 -7.84 10.27 1.39
C ALA A 228 -6.67 10.56 0.43
N ASN A 229 -5.92 9.54 -0.01
CA ASN A 229 -4.75 9.63 -0.90
C ASN A 229 -3.59 10.50 -0.36
N LEU A 230 -3.59 10.83 0.93
CA LEU A 230 -2.58 11.69 1.56
C LEU A 230 -1.22 10.98 1.70
N LEU A 231 -1.22 9.67 1.95
CA LEU A 231 0.02 8.88 2.04
C LEU A 231 0.77 8.82 0.69
N ASN A 232 0.01 8.79 -0.41
CA ASN A 232 0.55 8.86 -1.76
C ASN A 232 1.09 10.25 -2.05
N LYS A 233 0.36 11.31 -1.69
CA LYS A 233 0.84 12.72 -1.76
C LYS A 233 2.19 12.87 -1.04
N LEU A 234 2.29 12.38 0.20
CA LEU A 234 3.53 12.42 0.99
C LEU A 234 4.69 11.68 0.30
N SER A 235 4.43 10.47 -0.23
CA SER A 235 5.47 9.70 -0.93
C SER A 235 5.95 10.39 -2.20
N SER A 236 5.03 10.97 -2.97
CA SER A 236 5.35 11.74 -4.18
C SER A 236 6.17 12.99 -3.86
N LEU A 237 5.79 13.76 -2.83
CA LEU A 237 6.53 14.95 -2.40
C LEU A 237 7.96 14.59 -1.97
N LYS A 238 8.14 13.49 -1.23
CA LYS A 238 9.47 13.00 -0.85
C LYS A 238 10.35 12.73 -2.09
N VAL A 239 9.84 11.97 -3.05
CA VAL A 239 10.58 11.61 -4.27
C VAL A 239 10.90 12.86 -5.09
N GLN A 240 9.90 13.70 -5.36
CA GLN A 240 10.10 14.93 -6.13
C GLN A 240 11.08 15.89 -5.46
N SER A 241 11.06 16.00 -4.13
CA SER A 241 12.03 16.80 -3.38
C SER A 241 13.45 16.29 -3.61
N TYR A 242 13.66 14.98 -3.51
CA TYR A 242 14.95 14.35 -3.81
C TYR A 242 15.40 14.61 -5.25
N ASP A 243 14.51 14.40 -6.21
CA ASP A 243 14.81 14.62 -7.62
C ASP A 243 15.22 16.07 -7.88
N LYS A 244 14.55 17.03 -7.23
CA LYS A 244 14.91 18.46 -7.32
C LYS A 244 16.26 18.78 -6.70
N ILE A 245 16.64 18.14 -5.59
CA ILE A 245 17.97 18.29 -4.97
C ILE A 245 19.06 17.76 -5.90
N MET A 246 18.81 16.62 -6.56
CA MET A 246 19.83 15.92 -7.35
C MET A 246 19.87 16.35 -8.82
N SER A 247 18.84 17.03 -9.32
CA SER A 247 18.78 17.51 -10.70
C SER A 247 19.58 18.79 -10.88
N VAL A 248 20.34 18.87 -11.98
CA VAL A 248 21.04 20.08 -12.40
C VAL A 248 20.60 20.47 -13.82
N THR A 249 20.27 21.74 -14.03
CA THR A 249 20.04 22.29 -15.37
C THR A 249 21.29 23.06 -15.79
N LEU A 250 21.96 22.61 -16.85
CA LEU A 250 23.10 23.32 -17.43
C LEU A 250 22.59 24.29 -18.51
N GLU A 251 22.68 25.59 -18.27
CA GLU A 251 22.42 26.59 -19.32
C GLU A 251 23.60 26.64 -20.29
N THR A 252 23.42 26.12 -21.51
CA THR A 252 24.38 26.36 -22.59
C THR A 252 24.25 27.81 -23.07
N LYS A 253 25.22 28.67 -22.74
CA LYS A 253 25.39 30.00 -23.35
C LYS A 253 25.91 29.87 -24.78
N THR A 254 25.16 29.25 -25.68
CA THR A 254 25.48 29.26 -27.10
C THR A 254 24.81 30.46 -27.75
N LYS A 255 25.51 31.61 -27.76
CA LYS A 255 25.34 32.61 -28.81
C LYS A 255 25.87 32.02 -30.13
N ILE A 256 25.21 30.98 -30.65
CA ILE A 256 25.47 30.53 -32.02
C ILE A 256 24.79 31.57 -32.91
N ASN A 257 25.59 32.47 -33.47
CA ASN A 257 25.15 33.27 -34.60
C ASN A 257 25.09 32.32 -35.80
N PHE A 258 23.91 31.72 -36.03
CA PHE A 258 23.66 30.71 -37.06
C PHE A 258 24.14 31.17 -38.45
N ASN A 259 24.08 32.47 -38.75
CA ASN A 259 24.56 33.02 -40.03
C ASN A 259 26.08 32.88 -40.23
N LYS A 260 26.87 32.89 -39.16
CA LYS A 260 28.33 32.76 -39.26
C LYS A 260 28.76 31.29 -39.45
N ALA A 261 28.05 30.37 -38.80
CA ALA A 261 28.30 28.94 -38.93
C ALA A 261 27.94 28.43 -40.35
N TRP A 262 26.82 28.90 -40.91
CA TRP A 262 26.36 28.48 -42.25
C TRP A 262 27.30 28.95 -43.38
N ASN A 263 27.78 30.19 -43.32
CA ASN A 263 28.71 30.74 -44.33
C ASN A 263 30.10 30.10 -44.32
N THR A 264 30.47 29.40 -43.24
CA THR A 264 31.75 28.68 -43.16
C THR A 264 31.66 27.28 -43.77
N TYR A 265 30.46 26.71 -43.86
CA TYR A 265 30.22 25.36 -44.40
C TYR A 265 30.06 25.33 -45.92
N LEU A 266 29.83 26.49 -46.56
CA LEU A 266 29.65 26.64 -48.00
C LEU A 266 30.91 27.12 -48.75
N LYS A 267 32.07 27.14 -48.08
CA LYS A 267 33.39 27.35 -48.69
C LYS A 267 34.17 26.05 -48.66
#